data_AF-A0A3P1XDY3-F1
#
_entry.id   AF-A0A3P1XDY3-F1
#
_cell.length_a   1.000
_cell.length_b   1.000
_cell.length_c   1.000
_cell.angle_alpha   90.00
_cell.angle_beta   90.00
_cell.angle_gamma   90.00
#
_symmetry.space_group_name_H-M   'P 1'
#
loop_
_entity.id
_entity.type
_entity.pdbx_description
1 polymer ?
#
loop_
_entity_poly.entity_id
_entity_poly.type
_entity_poly.pdbx_seq_one_letter_code
_entity_poly.pdbx_strand_id
1 'polypeptide(L)' 'MRHLTREQRSTISTMYKQGCTQKMIAESIGKDESVMSHKLKQNRNEKE' A
#
# COMPACT_ATOMS: atom_id res chain seq x y z
N MET A 1 11.93 7.20 -6.31
CA MET A 1 10.70 6.44 -5.99
C MET A 1 11.05 4.96 -5.99
N ARG A 2 11.27 4.35 -4.81
CA ARG A 2 11.54 2.91 -4.73
C ARG A 2 10.23 2.17 -4.94
N HIS A 3 10.10 1.45 -6.05
CA HIS A 3 8.96 0.60 -6.32
C HIS A 3 8.76 -0.38 -5.15
N LEU A 4 7.52 -0.49 -4.67
CA LEU A 4 7.15 -1.51 -3.69
C LEU A 4 7.47 -2.89 -4.26
N THR A 5 8.15 -3.71 -3.46
CA THR A 5 8.44 -5.11 -3.84
C THR A 5 7.14 -5.89 -3.96
N ARG A 6 7.20 -7.03 -4.66
CA ARG A 6 6.03 -7.91 -4.82
C ARG A 6 5.47 -8.36 -3.46
N GLU A 7 6.36 -8.67 -2.51
CA GLU A 7 5.98 -9.02 -1.14
C GLU A 7 5.26 -7.88 -0.44
N GLN A 8 5.81 -6.65 -0.50
CA GLN A 8 5.16 -5.48 0.10
C GLN A 8 3.76 -5.24 -0.49
N ARG A 9 3.59 -5.39 -1.81
CA ARG A 9 2.26 -5.29 -2.45
C ARG A 9 1.29 -6.37 -1.97
N SER A 10 1.78 -7.59 -1.75
CA SER A 10 0.99 -8.68 -1.21
C SER A 10 0.51 -8.36 0.21
N THR A 11 1.42 -7.92 1.08
CA THR A 11 1.12 -7.51 2.46
C THR A 11 0.10 -6.38 2.49
N ILE A 12 0.29 -5.33 1.68
CA ILE A 12 -0.65 -4.21 1.55
C ILE A 12 -2.05 -4.71 1.18
N SER A 13 -2.16 -5.59 0.17
CA SER A 13 -3.45 -6.12 -0.29
C SER A 13 -4.15 -6.95 0.78
N THR A 14 -3.42 -7.83 1.48
CA THR A 14 -3.96 -8.66 2.55
C THR A 14 -4.43 -7.82 3.73
N MET A 15 -3.60 -6.90 4.22
CA MET A 15 -3.96 -6.04 5.36
C MET A 15 -5.09 -5.07 5.01
N TYR A 16 -5.12 -4.55 3.78
CA TYR A 16 -6.23 -3.71 3.32
C TYR A 16 -7.56 -4.49 3.31
N LYS A 17 -7.55 -5.75 2.86
CA LYS A 17 -8.73 -6.63 2.91
C LYS A 17 -9.16 -6.98 4.34
N GLN A 18 -8.22 -7.00 5.28
CA GLN A 18 -8.50 -7.19 6.71
C GLN A 18 -9.06 -5.92 7.38
N GLY A 19 -9.16 -4.80 6.66
CA GLY A 19 -9.65 -3.53 7.20
C GLY A 19 -8.60 -2.75 7.99
N CYS A 20 -7.31 -3.08 7.86
CA CYS A 20 -6.25 -2.31 8.49
C CYS A 20 -6.17 -0.89 7.88
N THR A 21 -5.82 0.08 8.72
CA THR A 21 -5.64 1.47 8.27
C THR A 21 -4.34 1.62 7.49
N GLN A 22 -4.28 2.63 6.61
CA GLN A 22 -3.09 2.93 5.79
C GLN A 22 -1.83 3.10 6.65
N LYS A 23 -1.97 3.74 7.82
CA LYS A 23 -0.89 3.93 8.79
C LYS A 23 -0.32 2.59 9.29
N MET A 24 -1.18 1.67 9.73
CA MET A 24 -0.74 0.35 10.21
C MET A 24 -0.05 -0.45 9.11
N ILE A 25 -0.56 -0.37 7.87
CA ILE A 25 0.03 -1.05 6.73
C ILE A 25 1.41 -0.48 6.42
N ALA A 26 1.55 0.85 6.45
CA ALA A 26 2.81 1.56 6.22
C ALA A 26 3.87 1.17 7.27
N GLU A 27 3.49 1.18 8.55
CA GLU A 27 4.34 0.73 9.67
C GLU A 27 4.76 -0.73 9.48
N SER A 28 3.83 -1.62 9.12
CA SER A 28 4.11 -3.05 8.93
C SER A 28 5.11 -3.36 7.81
N ILE A 29 5.22 -2.51 6.80
CA ILE A 29 6.15 -2.71 5.67
C ILE A 29 7.38 -1.79 5.73
N GLY A 30 7.52 -0.99 6.80
CA GLY A 30 8.59 -0.02 6.98
C GLY A 30 8.58 1.08 5.92
N LYS A 31 7.40 1.61 5.59
CA LYS A 31 7.20 2.68 4.61
C LYS A 31 6.44 3.85 5.21
N ASP A 32 6.54 4.98 4.53
CA ASP A 32 5.77 6.17 4.82
C ASP A 32 4.31 6.02 4.39
N GLU A 33 3.40 6.66 5.15
CA GLU A 33 1.98 6.71 4.83
C GLU A 33 1.72 7.32 3.44
N SER A 34 2.54 8.31 3.05
CA SER A 34 2.51 8.93 1.72
C SER A 34 2.69 7.91 0.58
N VAL A 35 3.45 6.83 0.81
CA VAL A 35 3.62 5.75 -0.17
C VAL A 35 2.32 4.96 -0.34
N MET A 36 1.57 4.76 0.74
CA MET A 36 0.27 4.06 0.70
C MET A 36 -0.77 4.91 -0.01
N SER A 37 -0.86 6.20 0.32
CA SER A 37 -1.79 7.11 -0.35
C SER A 37 -1.50 7.20 -1.85
N HIS A 38 -0.23 7.25 -2.24
CA HIS A 38 0.15 7.24 -3.65
C HIS A 38 -0.21 5.93 -4.35
N LYS A 39 0.06 4.77 -3.72
CA LYS A 39 -0.26 3.45 -4.30
C LYS A 39 -1.77 3.24 -4.44
N LEU A 40 -2.56 3.65 -3.45
CA LEU A 40 -4.01 3.56 -3.51
C LEU A 40 -4.61 4.50 -4.56
N LYS A 41 -4.04 5.71 -4.71
CA LYS A 41 -4.40 6.64 -5.78
C LYS A 41 -4.06 6.06 -7.16
N GLN A 42 -2.88 5.44 -7.30
CA GLN A 42 -2.45 4.80 -8.55
C GLN A 42 -3.33 3.61 -8.94
N ASN A 43 -3.72 2.75 -7.98
CA ASN A 43 -4.68 1.66 -8.23
C ASN A 43 -6.06 2.16 -8.69
N ARG A 44 -6.44 3.40 -8.36
CA ARG A 44 -7.68 4.04 -8.82
C ARG A 44 -7.56 4.57 -10.25
N ASN A 45 -6.35 4.97 -10.65
CA ASN A 45 -6.02 5.45 -11.99
C ASN A 45 -5.68 4.32 -12.99
N GLU A 46 -5.25 3.14 -12.52
CA GLU A 46 -5.01 1.93 -13.34
C GLU A 46 -6.31 1.22 -13.78
N LYS A 47 -7.48 1.86 -13.65
CA LYS A 47 -8.78 1.34 -14.06
C LYS A 47 -9.41 2.07 -15.27
N GLU A 48 -8.60 2.75 -16.07
CA GLU A 48 -9.03 3.34 -17.36
C GLU A 48 -8.51 2.52 -18.55
#